data_AF-A0A2E5G0F0-F1
#
_entry.id   AF-A0A2E5G0F0-F1
#
_cell.length_a   1.000
_cell.length_b   1.000
_cell.length_c   1.000
_cell.angle_alpha   90.00
_cell.angle_beta   90.00
_cell.angle_gamma   90.00
#
_symmetry.space_group_name_H-M   'P 1'
#
loop_
_entity.id
_entity.type
_entity.pdbx_description
1 polymer ?
#
loop_
_entity_poly.entity_id
_entity_poly.type
_entity_poly.pdbx_seq_one_letter_code
_entity_poly.pdbx_strand_id
1 'polypeptide(L)'
;MLLRGHVHPDSGHTAIHIMVATTKVCILLVATAILFACSSAGRNFASQQDELRKRNLELELRIKSLNKQIEQHLKNQAILHEQVSGQASKMTGVEVPQLNRIKFGHYSGALDTDKDNTCDVIRIYVLALDQNGRFIPVAGRAVIRASQITADGKIQSLGERLYNAPMLANSYRSGITGTHYTLELPLSSIAPPNESTRAIVTVLVHDAGTGLTKQHDQMITLQNSPRIMAVGPDH
;
A
#
# COMPACT_ATOMS: atom_id res chain seq x y z
N MET A 1 13.04 -60.52 -3.32
CA MET A 1 13.30 -60.54 -4.79
C MET A 1 14.08 -59.26 -5.10
N LEU A 2 15.38 -59.13 -4.81
CA LEU A 2 16.56 -59.93 -5.20
C LEU A 2 16.71 -60.07 -6.71
N LEU A 3 17.60 -59.26 -7.30
CA LEU A 3 18.83 -59.63 -8.05
C LEU A 3 19.17 -58.52 -9.06
N ARG A 4 20.27 -57.77 -8.85
CA ARG A 4 21.67 -58.07 -9.25
C ARG A 4 21.92 -57.80 -10.75
N GLY A 5 22.86 -56.89 -11.00
CA GLY A 5 23.45 -56.68 -12.32
C GLY A 5 24.55 -57.69 -12.68
N HIS A 6 25.00 -57.61 -13.94
CA HIS A 6 26.31 -57.94 -14.49
C HIS A 6 26.34 -57.39 -15.93
N VAL A 7 27.24 -56.47 -16.28
CA VAL A 7 28.58 -56.65 -16.91
C VAL A 7 28.57 -57.23 -18.33
N HIS A 8 29.15 -56.42 -19.23
CA HIS A 8 29.67 -56.58 -20.60
C HIS A 8 30.03 -57.98 -21.14
N PRO A 9 30.01 -58.15 -22.49
CA PRO A 9 31.27 -58.03 -23.25
C PRO A 9 31.19 -57.39 -24.65
N ASP A 10 32.37 -56.94 -25.09
CA ASP A 10 32.81 -56.50 -26.42
C ASP A 10 32.50 -57.49 -27.56
N SER A 11 32.33 -56.95 -28.78
CA SER A 11 33.06 -57.42 -29.99
C SER A 11 32.58 -56.73 -31.27
N GLY A 12 33.52 -56.46 -32.19
CA GLY A 12 33.20 -56.57 -33.63
C GLY A 12 33.55 -55.40 -34.55
N HIS A 13 34.82 -54.97 -34.54
CA HIS A 13 35.42 -54.14 -35.58
C HIS A 13 35.47 -54.83 -36.96
N THR A 14 34.45 -54.74 -37.82
CA THR A 14 34.57 -55.14 -39.24
C THR A 14 33.53 -54.50 -40.19
N ALA A 15 33.07 -53.27 -39.93
CA ALA A 15 32.13 -52.56 -40.84
C ALA A 15 32.55 -51.13 -41.20
N ILE A 16 33.83 -50.77 -41.00
CA ILE A 16 34.29 -49.37 -41.06
C ILE A 16 34.77 -48.95 -42.46
N HIS A 17 35.05 -49.84 -43.40
CA HIS A 17 35.72 -49.44 -44.65
C HIS A 17 34.82 -49.08 -45.84
N ILE A 18 33.53 -49.46 -45.84
CA ILE A 18 32.62 -49.14 -46.96
C ILE A 18 31.81 -47.85 -46.70
N MET A 19 31.75 -47.37 -45.46
CA MET A 19 31.00 -46.17 -45.05
C MET A 19 31.80 -44.86 -45.16
N VAL A 20 33.11 -44.93 -45.45
CA VAL A 20 34.04 -43.78 -45.44
C VAL A 20 34.07 -43.00 -46.76
N ALA A 21 33.62 -43.60 -47.87
CA ALA A 21 33.59 -42.92 -49.18
C ALA A 21 32.37 -41.99 -49.34
N THR A 22 31.22 -42.35 -48.77
CA THR A 22 29.98 -41.55 -48.84
C THR A 22 29.94 -40.43 -47.78
N THR A 23 30.68 -40.55 -46.68
CA THR A 23 30.76 -39.50 -45.65
C THR A 23 31.53 -38.27 -46.11
N LYS A 24 32.55 -38.41 -46.96
CA LYS A 24 33.37 -37.26 -47.41
C LYS A 24 32.61 -36.30 -48.35
N VAL A 25 31.71 -36.81 -49.19
CA VAL A 25 30.91 -35.98 -50.10
C VAL A 25 29.81 -35.22 -49.33
N CYS A 26 29.22 -35.84 -48.31
CA CYS A 26 28.24 -35.16 -47.45
C CYS A 26 28.85 -34.04 -46.60
N ILE A 27 30.09 -34.20 -46.11
CA ILE A 27 30.76 -33.15 -45.32
C ILE A 27 31.05 -31.89 -46.17
N LEU A 28 31.38 -32.04 -47.45
CA LEU A 28 31.67 -30.91 -48.33
C LEU A 28 30.42 -30.08 -48.70
N LEU A 29 29.26 -30.75 -48.86
CA LEU A 29 27.98 -30.08 -49.12
C LEU A 29 27.42 -29.37 -47.88
N VAL A 30 27.63 -29.92 -46.68
CA VAL A 30 27.23 -29.25 -45.43
C VAL A 30 28.09 -28.02 -45.15
N ALA A 31 29.40 -28.07 -45.42
CA ALA A 31 30.29 -26.93 -45.20
C ALA A 31 30.00 -25.74 -46.12
N THR A 32 29.54 -25.99 -47.35
CA THR A 32 29.18 -24.92 -48.30
C THR A 32 27.81 -24.30 -47.99
N ALA A 33 26.85 -25.05 -47.44
CA ALA A 33 25.57 -24.50 -46.99
C ALA A 33 25.71 -23.56 -45.77
N ILE A 34 26.66 -23.81 -44.87
CA ILE A 34 26.90 -22.96 -43.69
C ILE A 34 27.45 -21.57 -44.09
N LEU A 35 28.18 -21.46 -45.20
CA LEU A 35 28.75 -20.18 -45.64
C LEU A 35 27.72 -19.23 -46.29
N PHE A 36 26.62 -19.75 -46.84
CA PHE A 36 25.55 -18.93 -47.41
C PHE A 36 24.43 -18.55 -46.42
N ALA A 37 24.35 -19.20 -45.26
CA ALA A 37 23.33 -18.91 -44.24
C ALA A 37 23.62 -17.67 -43.36
N CYS A 38 24.84 -17.10 -43.41
CA CYS A 38 25.23 -15.98 -42.56
C CYS A 38 25.10 -14.58 -43.18
N SER A 39 24.68 -14.43 -44.45
CA SER A 39 24.70 -13.12 -45.14
C SER A 39 23.38 -12.34 -45.12
N SER A 40 22.26 -12.93 -44.67
CA SER A 40 20.94 -12.28 -44.69
C SER A 40 20.45 -11.72 -43.34
N ALA A 41 21.18 -11.93 -42.23
CA ALA A 41 20.75 -11.49 -40.89
C ALA A 41 21.16 -10.05 -40.51
N GLY A 42 22.04 -9.39 -41.29
CA GLY A 42 22.68 -8.12 -40.88
C GLY A 42 21.83 -6.85 -40.98
N ARG A 43 20.71 -6.84 -41.72
CA ARG A 43 19.94 -5.60 -41.97
C ARG A 43 18.97 -5.22 -40.85
N ASN A 44 18.54 -6.17 -40.03
CA ASN A 44 17.59 -5.90 -38.93
C ASN A 44 18.26 -5.40 -37.64
N PHE A 45 19.55 -5.65 -37.43
CA PHE A 45 20.25 -5.21 -36.22
C PHE A 45 20.54 -3.70 -36.24
N ALA A 46 20.86 -3.14 -37.41
CA ALA A 46 21.09 -1.70 -37.55
C ALA A 46 19.82 -0.89 -37.26
N SER A 47 18.66 -1.35 -37.73
CA SER A 47 17.38 -0.67 -37.47
C SER A 47 16.97 -0.73 -36.00
N GLN A 48 17.23 -1.85 -35.30
CA GLN A 48 16.93 -1.97 -33.88
C GLN A 48 17.82 -1.09 -33.01
N GLN A 49 19.13 -1.00 -33.31
CA GLN A 49 20.02 -0.11 -32.57
C GLN A 49 19.66 1.37 -32.73
N ASP A 50 19.27 1.79 -33.94
CA ASP A 50 18.84 3.17 -34.17
C ASP A 50 17.48 3.47 -33.50
N GLU A 51 16.57 2.50 -33.46
CA GLU A 51 15.32 2.64 -32.71
C GLU A 51 15.58 2.78 -31.20
N LEU A 52 16.48 1.97 -30.63
CA LEU A 52 16.87 2.08 -29.22
C LEU A 52 17.52 3.43 -28.91
N ARG A 53 18.38 3.95 -29.79
CA ARG A 53 18.97 5.29 -29.63
C ARG A 53 17.91 6.39 -29.66
N LYS A 54 16.92 6.29 -30.56
CA LYS A 54 15.80 7.25 -30.61
C LYS A 54 14.96 7.21 -29.33
N ARG A 55 14.62 6.02 -28.84
CA ARG A 55 13.85 5.86 -27.60
C ARG A 55 14.61 6.39 -26.38
N ASN A 56 15.91 6.13 -26.27
CA ASN A 56 16.71 6.68 -25.18
C ASN A 56 16.74 8.21 -25.20
N LEU A 57 16.96 8.82 -26.37
CA LEU A 57 16.92 10.27 -26.51
C LEU A 57 15.54 10.85 -26.15
N GLU A 58 14.46 10.22 -26.59
CA GLU A 58 13.09 10.64 -26.27
C GLU A 58 12.82 10.55 -24.76
N LEU A 59 13.23 9.47 -24.11
CA LEU A 59 13.10 9.28 -22.66
C LEU A 59 13.90 10.31 -21.89
N GLU A 60 15.14 10.61 -22.30
CA GLU A 60 15.97 11.66 -21.69
C GLU A 60 15.32 13.05 -21.81
N LEU A 61 14.79 13.39 -22.98
CA LEU A 61 14.06 14.63 -23.19
C LEU A 61 12.81 14.70 -22.31
N ARG A 62 12.10 13.58 -22.16
CA ARG A 62 10.90 13.50 -21.31
C ARG A 62 11.25 13.68 -19.84
N ILE A 63 12.29 13.01 -19.33
CA ILE A 63 12.80 13.19 -17.97
C ILE A 63 13.20 14.66 -17.74
N LYS A 64 13.95 15.26 -18.67
CA LYS A 64 14.36 16.66 -18.58
C LYS A 64 13.16 17.60 -18.54
N SER A 65 12.12 17.33 -19.35
CA SER A 65 10.90 18.13 -19.36
C SER A 65 10.12 18.04 -18.04
N LEU A 66 9.99 16.83 -17.47
CA LEU A 66 9.30 16.59 -16.21
C LEU A 66 10.03 17.24 -15.03
N ASN A 67 11.36 17.12 -15.00
CA ASN A 67 12.17 17.78 -13.97
C ASN A 67 12.02 19.31 -14.02
N LYS A 68 11.97 19.89 -15.22
CA LYS A 68 11.71 21.34 -15.39
C LYS A 68 10.32 21.74 -14.89
N GLN A 69 9.30 20.92 -15.12
CA GLN A 69 7.95 21.17 -14.60
C GLN A 69 7.92 21.09 -13.08
N ILE A 70 8.55 20.07 -12.47
CA ILE A 70 8.65 19.94 -11.02
C ILE A 70 9.34 21.17 -10.41
N GLU A 71 10.46 21.61 -11.00
CA GLU A 71 11.19 22.80 -10.52
C GLU A 71 10.32 24.06 -10.59
N GLN A 72 9.55 24.24 -11.67
CA GLN A 72 8.61 25.36 -11.80
C GLN A 72 7.49 25.29 -10.77
N HIS A 73 6.93 24.11 -10.50
CA HIS A 73 5.91 23.93 -9.48
C HIS A 73 6.44 24.23 -8.07
N LEU A 74 7.66 23.77 -7.74
CA LEU A 74 8.29 24.06 -6.45
C LEU A 74 8.57 25.56 -6.29
N LYS A 75 9.04 26.24 -7.34
CA LYS A 75 9.23 27.70 -7.34
C LYS A 75 7.90 28.44 -7.12
N ASN A 76 6.84 28.04 -7.81
CA ASN A 76 5.52 28.65 -7.64
C ASN A 76 4.96 28.41 -6.23
N GLN A 77 5.13 27.22 -5.68
CA GLN A 77 4.75 26.92 -4.30
C GLN A 77 5.54 27.75 -3.29
N ALA A 78 6.85 27.95 -3.51
CA ALA A 78 7.67 28.80 -2.65
C ALA A 78 7.21 30.26 -2.68
N ILE A 79 6.92 30.81 -3.87
CA ILE A 79 6.40 32.19 -4.03
C ILE A 79 5.03 32.34 -3.35
N LEU A 80 4.10 31.40 -3.58
CA LEU A 80 2.80 31.44 -2.92
C LEU A 80 2.93 31.32 -1.41
N HIS A 81 3.80 30.44 -0.93
CA HIS A 81 4.08 30.32 0.49
C HIS A 81 4.69 31.61 1.06
N GLU A 82 5.59 32.28 0.33
CA GLU A 82 6.16 33.57 0.70
C GLU A 82 5.11 34.69 0.70
N GLN A 83 4.20 34.73 -0.28
CA GLN A 83 3.12 35.71 -0.36
C GLN A 83 2.09 35.52 0.77
N VAL A 84 1.70 34.26 1.05
CA VAL A 84 0.81 33.93 2.17
C VAL A 84 1.51 34.21 3.52
N SER A 85 2.83 33.99 3.60
CA SER A 85 3.62 34.32 4.79
C SER A 85 3.96 35.82 4.90
N GLY A 86 3.85 36.58 3.81
CA GLY A 86 4.45 37.90 3.61
C GLY A 86 3.74 39.06 4.32
N GLN A 87 2.65 38.81 5.04
CA GLN A 87 1.97 39.82 5.87
C GLN A 87 1.83 39.45 7.34
N ALA A 88 2.26 38.26 7.74
CA ALA A 88 2.39 37.90 9.15
C ALA A 88 3.89 37.69 9.41
N SER A 89 4.58 38.75 9.83
CA SER A 89 5.95 38.67 10.33
C SER A 89 6.07 37.44 11.23
N LYS A 90 6.77 36.39 10.77
CA LYS A 90 7.04 35.21 11.58
C LYS A 90 7.77 35.71 12.81
N MET A 91 7.06 35.77 13.93
CA MET A 91 7.63 36.22 15.18
C MET A 91 8.70 35.21 15.55
N THR A 92 9.97 35.63 15.48
CA THR A 92 11.12 34.76 15.75
C THR A 92 10.95 34.11 17.13
N GLY A 93 10.93 32.78 17.17
CA GLY A 93 10.72 32.00 18.40
C GLY A 93 9.29 31.51 18.66
N VAL A 94 8.31 31.87 17.82
CA VAL A 94 6.95 31.31 17.92
C VAL A 94 6.75 30.25 16.84
N GLU A 95 6.69 28.99 17.26
CA GLU A 95 6.34 27.88 16.38
C GLU A 95 4.80 27.79 16.26
N VAL A 96 4.29 27.85 15.03
CA VAL A 96 2.85 27.69 14.78
C VAL A 96 2.46 26.24 15.09
N PRO A 97 1.38 25.98 15.86
CA PRO A 97 0.90 24.63 16.10
C PRO A 97 0.51 23.95 14.78
N GLN A 98 1.08 22.79 14.51
CA GLN A 98 0.79 22.00 13.30
C GLN A 98 0.42 20.57 13.69
N LEU A 99 -0.35 19.89 12.84
CA LEU A 99 -0.72 18.50 13.06
C LEU A 99 0.53 17.61 13.09
N ASN A 100 0.91 17.16 14.29
CA ASN A 100 2.09 16.34 14.46
C ASN A 100 1.75 14.85 14.53
N ARG A 101 0.71 14.49 15.29
CA ARG A 101 0.27 13.10 15.44
C ARG A 101 -1.23 13.00 15.68
N ILE A 102 -1.79 11.84 15.41
CA ILE A 102 -3.14 11.48 15.83
C ILE A 102 -3.08 10.32 16.84
N LYS A 103 -4.03 10.29 17.76
CA LYS A 103 -4.14 9.25 18.80
C LYS A 103 -5.61 8.89 19.00
N PHE A 104 -5.90 7.65 19.33
CA PHE A 104 -7.26 7.26 19.73
C PHE A 104 -7.50 7.57 21.22
N GLY A 105 -8.67 8.12 21.50
CA GLY A 105 -9.17 8.38 22.84
C GLY A 105 -9.56 7.08 23.54
N HIS A 106 -9.60 7.14 24.87
CA HIS A 106 -9.84 5.98 25.73
C HIS A 106 -11.16 5.26 25.45
N TYR A 107 -12.21 5.99 25.05
CA TYR A 107 -13.53 5.44 24.77
C TYR A 107 -13.70 4.84 23.36
N SER A 108 -12.61 4.71 22.61
CA SER A 108 -12.66 4.11 21.27
C SER A 108 -12.88 2.60 21.37
N GLY A 109 -13.84 2.06 20.61
CA GLY A 109 -14.21 0.66 20.69
C GLY A 109 -15.31 0.26 19.73
N ALA A 110 -15.64 -1.03 19.75
CA ALA A 110 -16.80 -1.56 19.06
C ALA A 110 -18.06 -1.37 19.92
N LEU A 111 -19.18 -1.11 19.27
CA LEU A 111 -20.50 -0.89 19.85
C LEU A 111 -21.48 -1.85 19.19
N ASP A 112 -22.44 -2.30 19.99
CA ASP A 112 -23.66 -3.00 19.59
C ASP A 112 -24.81 -1.99 19.74
N THR A 113 -25.30 -1.45 18.62
CA THR A 113 -26.34 -0.40 18.63
C THR A 113 -27.77 -0.94 18.58
N ASP A 114 -27.99 -2.18 18.12
CA ASP A 114 -29.31 -2.81 18.03
C ASP A 114 -29.60 -3.82 19.16
N LYS A 115 -28.60 -4.13 19.99
CA LYS A 115 -28.63 -5.04 21.14
C LYS A 115 -28.82 -6.51 20.75
N ASP A 116 -28.35 -6.90 19.58
CA ASP A 116 -28.42 -8.29 19.12
C ASP A 116 -27.25 -9.17 19.62
N ASN A 117 -26.37 -8.60 20.43
CA ASN A 117 -25.11 -9.17 20.92
C ASN A 117 -23.97 -9.24 19.89
N THR A 118 -24.13 -8.59 18.75
CA THR A 118 -23.12 -8.44 17.71
C THR A 118 -22.72 -6.98 17.64
N CYS A 119 -21.42 -6.69 17.55
CA CYS A 119 -21.01 -5.33 17.26
C CYS A 119 -21.41 -4.97 15.82
N ASP A 120 -21.93 -3.78 15.60
CA ASP A 120 -22.37 -3.30 14.30
C ASP A 120 -21.65 -2.00 13.90
N VAL A 121 -21.08 -1.29 14.89
CA VAL A 121 -20.35 -0.04 14.66
C VAL A 121 -19.04 -0.01 15.44
N ILE A 122 -17.95 0.41 14.79
CA ILE A 122 -16.72 0.84 15.48
C ILE A 122 -16.78 2.36 15.64
N ARG A 123 -16.71 2.84 16.89
CA ARG A 123 -16.63 4.27 17.20
C ARG A 123 -15.23 4.61 17.70
N ILE A 124 -14.56 5.52 16.99
CA ILE A 124 -13.21 6.00 17.31
C ILE A 124 -13.25 7.47 17.69
N TYR A 125 -12.63 7.78 18.82
CA TYR A 125 -12.42 9.15 19.29
C TYR A 125 -11.02 9.58 18.86
N VAL A 126 -10.90 10.44 17.86
CA VAL A 126 -9.59 10.86 17.32
C VAL A 126 -9.15 12.17 17.97
N LEU A 127 -7.96 12.13 18.57
CA LEU A 127 -7.25 13.29 19.09
C LEU A 127 -6.19 13.72 18.05
N ALA A 128 -6.36 14.90 17.47
CA ALA A 128 -5.37 15.53 16.60
C ALA A 128 -4.46 16.41 17.47
N LEU A 129 -3.17 16.07 17.54
CA LEU A 129 -2.24 16.67 18.49
C LEU A 129 -1.12 17.44 17.78
N ASP A 130 -0.79 18.61 18.33
CA ASP A 130 0.36 19.41 17.91
C ASP A 130 1.69 18.81 18.40
N GLN A 131 2.79 19.50 18.08
CA GLN A 131 4.13 19.13 18.52
C GLN A 131 4.32 19.12 20.05
N ASN A 132 3.44 19.80 20.79
CA ASN A 132 3.45 19.88 22.25
C ASN A 132 2.41 18.94 22.91
N GLY A 133 1.71 18.12 22.13
CA GLY A 133 0.67 17.22 22.62
C GLY A 133 -0.65 17.92 22.97
N ARG A 134 -0.84 19.18 22.53
CA ARG A 134 -2.11 19.91 22.67
C ARG A 134 -3.05 19.53 21.55
N PHE A 135 -4.35 19.47 21.84
CA PHE A 135 -5.35 19.26 20.80
C PHE A 135 -5.38 20.46 19.84
N ILE A 136 -5.43 20.18 18.54
CA ILE A 136 -5.69 21.20 17.52
C ILE A 136 -6.84 20.77 16.60
N PRO A 137 -7.73 21.70 16.20
CA PRO A 137 -8.71 21.43 15.17
C PRO A 137 -8.00 21.30 13.82
N VAL A 138 -8.39 20.27 13.06
CA VAL A 138 -7.94 19.99 11.70
C VAL A 138 -9.11 20.19 10.73
N ALA A 139 -8.87 20.95 9.67
CA ALA A 139 -9.78 21.04 8.53
C ALA A 139 -9.21 20.16 7.41
N GLY A 140 -9.96 19.18 6.92
CA GLY A 140 -9.42 18.25 5.94
C GLY A 140 -10.26 16.99 5.80
N ARG A 141 -9.65 15.86 5.45
CA ARG A 141 -10.37 14.59 5.27
C ARG A 141 -9.82 13.51 6.18
N ALA A 142 -10.65 12.54 6.52
CA ALA A 142 -10.20 11.35 7.23
C ALA A 142 -10.70 10.08 6.55
N VAL A 143 -9.95 9.00 6.67
CA VAL A 143 -10.35 7.66 6.24
C VAL A 143 -10.22 6.75 7.45
N ILE A 144 -11.29 6.02 7.78
CA ILE A 144 -11.27 4.96 8.77
C ILE A 144 -11.43 3.63 8.07
N ARG A 145 -10.56 2.67 8.41
CA ARG A 145 -10.58 1.30 7.90
C ARG A 145 -10.51 0.33 9.07
N ALA A 146 -11.24 -0.76 8.97
CA ALA A 146 -11.12 -1.87 9.90
C ALA A 146 -10.87 -3.16 9.12
N SER A 147 -9.93 -3.95 9.61
CA SER A 147 -9.63 -5.28 9.09
C SER A 147 -9.44 -6.26 10.24
N GLN A 148 -9.70 -7.53 10.00
CA GLN A 148 -9.40 -8.61 10.94
C GLN A 148 -8.41 -9.60 10.33
N ILE A 149 -7.61 -10.22 11.17
CA ILE A 149 -6.76 -11.35 10.77
C ILE A 149 -7.54 -12.61 11.13
N THR A 150 -7.90 -13.38 10.11
CA THR A 150 -8.64 -14.65 10.26
C THR A 150 -7.72 -15.76 10.79
N ALA A 151 -8.31 -16.89 11.21
CA ALA A 151 -7.55 -18.02 11.76
C ALA A 151 -6.53 -18.62 10.77
N ASP A 152 -6.76 -18.48 9.46
CA ASP A 152 -5.84 -18.87 8.39
C ASP A 152 -4.79 -17.79 8.06
N GLY A 153 -4.71 -16.72 8.86
CA GLY A 153 -3.74 -15.64 8.72
C GLY A 153 -4.04 -14.65 7.59
N LYS A 154 -5.23 -14.72 6.97
CA LYS A 154 -5.63 -13.77 5.92
C LYS A 154 -6.17 -12.48 6.54
N ILE A 155 -5.93 -11.37 5.85
CA ILE A 155 -6.51 -10.07 6.22
C ILE A 155 -7.87 -9.95 5.53
N GLN A 156 -8.93 -9.88 6.32
CA GLN A 156 -10.28 -9.63 5.85
C GLN A 156 -10.69 -8.19 6.17
N SER A 157 -11.14 -7.44 5.15
CA SER A 157 -11.70 -6.10 5.36
C SER A 157 -13.06 -6.21 6.05
N LEU A 158 -13.24 -5.45 7.13
CA LEU A 158 -14.51 -5.33 7.85
C LEU A 158 -15.31 -4.10 7.40
N GLY A 159 -14.63 -3.07 6.89
CA GLY A 159 -15.26 -1.85 6.39
C GLY A 159 -14.26 -0.72 6.15
N GLU A 160 -14.69 0.24 5.33
CA GLU A 160 -13.99 1.49 5.09
C GLU A 160 -15.02 2.63 5.02
N ARG A 161 -14.68 3.78 5.62
CA ARG A 161 -15.48 5.00 5.49
C ARG A 161 -14.60 6.23 5.29
N LEU A 162 -14.96 7.01 4.28
CA LEU A 162 -14.36 8.31 3.98
C LEU A 162 -15.17 9.42 4.68
N TYR A 163 -14.45 10.28 5.39
CA TYR A 163 -14.93 11.55 5.91
C TYR A 163 -14.35 12.67 5.05
N ASN A 164 -15.18 13.28 4.22
CA ASN A 164 -14.83 14.51 3.53
C ASN A 164 -14.74 15.69 4.53
N ALA A 165 -14.36 16.88 4.05
CA ALA A 165 -14.15 18.03 4.92
C ALA A 165 -15.36 18.46 5.76
N PRO A 166 -16.57 18.61 5.18
CA PRO A 166 -17.76 18.87 5.98
C PRO A 166 -18.06 17.78 7.01
N MET A 167 -17.91 16.50 6.66
CA MET A 167 -18.16 15.39 7.58
C MET A 167 -17.16 15.36 8.73
N LEU A 168 -15.88 15.61 8.47
CA LEU A 168 -14.86 15.68 9.51
C LEU A 168 -15.07 16.90 10.42
N ALA A 169 -15.43 18.05 9.87
CA ALA A 169 -15.78 19.21 10.69
C ALA A 169 -16.99 18.92 11.60
N ASN A 170 -18.02 18.28 11.06
CA ASN A 170 -19.23 17.92 11.80
C ASN A 170 -19.02 16.79 12.83
N SER A 171 -17.92 16.05 12.78
CA SER A 171 -17.57 15.05 13.78
C SER A 171 -16.80 15.61 14.97
N TYR A 172 -16.40 16.89 14.93
CA TYR A 172 -15.78 17.58 16.05
C TYR A 172 -16.72 17.63 17.26
N ARG A 173 -16.20 17.28 18.44
CA ARG A 173 -16.90 17.36 19.72
C ARG A 173 -15.99 18.05 20.73
N SER A 174 -16.60 18.89 21.55
CA SER A 174 -15.97 19.49 22.72
C SER A 174 -16.96 19.45 23.88
N GLY A 175 -16.46 19.14 25.07
CA GLY A 175 -17.28 18.99 26.26
C GLY A 175 -16.47 18.50 27.45
N ILE A 176 -17.17 18.00 28.48
CA ILE A 176 -16.56 17.57 29.75
C ILE A 176 -15.56 16.42 29.54
N THR A 177 -15.78 15.56 28.55
CA THR A 177 -14.87 14.46 28.19
C THR A 177 -13.67 14.89 27.34
N GLY A 178 -13.46 16.20 27.17
CA GLY A 178 -12.41 16.77 26.34
C GLY A 178 -12.80 16.93 24.87
N THR A 179 -11.85 17.41 24.08
CA THR A 179 -12.02 17.75 22.66
C THR A 179 -11.47 16.65 21.75
N HIS A 180 -12.27 16.20 20.79
CA HIS A 180 -11.93 15.11 19.87
C HIS A 180 -12.80 15.13 18.61
N TYR A 181 -12.50 14.26 17.65
CA TYR A 181 -13.39 13.91 16.55
C TYR A 181 -14.03 12.54 16.80
N THR A 182 -15.34 12.41 16.61
CA THR A 182 -16.04 11.12 16.73
C THR A 182 -16.26 10.51 15.35
N LEU A 183 -15.47 9.50 15.00
CA LEU A 183 -15.58 8.79 13.73
C LEU A 183 -16.25 7.43 13.95
N GLU A 184 -17.30 7.16 13.19
CA GLU A 184 -18.02 5.89 13.21
C GLU A 184 -17.82 5.12 11.91
N LEU A 185 -17.54 3.83 12.02
CA LEU A 185 -17.44 2.90 10.91
C LEU A 185 -18.49 1.80 11.09
N PRO A 186 -19.58 1.83 10.30
CA PRO A 186 -20.52 0.72 10.22
C PRO A 186 -19.81 -0.53 9.68
N LEU A 187 -20.06 -1.68 10.29
CA LEU A 187 -19.49 -2.96 9.90
C LEU A 187 -20.48 -3.71 9.01
N SER A 188 -20.01 -4.18 7.84
CA SER A 188 -20.91 -4.73 6.81
C SER A 188 -21.29 -6.20 7.05
N SER A 189 -20.52 -6.91 7.87
CA SER A 189 -20.81 -8.26 8.33
C SER A 189 -19.72 -8.66 9.33
N ILE A 190 -20.05 -8.81 10.60
CA ILE A 190 -19.13 -9.49 11.52
C ILE A 190 -19.44 -10.99 11.43
N ALA A 191 -18.40 -11.81 11.18
CA ALA A 191 -18.53 -13.25 11.43
C ALA A 191 -19.00 -13.44 12.87
N PRO A 192 -19.93 -14.37 13.17
CA PRO A 192 -20.54 -14.50 14.50
C PRO A 192 -19.45 -14.39 15.58
N PRO A 193 -19.67 -13.52 16.59
CA PRO A 193 -18.61 -13.13 17.51
C PRO A 193 -18.11 -14.36 18.27
N ASN A 194 -16.99 -14.90 17.81
CA ASN A 194 -16.17 -15.74 18.66
C ASN A 194 -15.58 -14.83 19.75
N GLU A 195 -15.47 -15.33 20.99
CA GLU A 195 -15.15 -14.56 22.20
C GLU A 195 -13.80 -13.78 22.16
N SER A 196 -13.06 -13.78 21.06
CA SER A 196 -11.73 -13.16 20.94
C SER A 196 -11.44 -12.53 19.58
N THR A 197 -12.45 -12.20 18.78
CA THR A 197 -12.22 -11.52 17.49
C THR A 197 -11.59 -10.14 17.73
N ARG A 198 -10.42 -9.89 17.12
CA ARG A 198 -9.70 -8.61 17.17
C ARG A 198 -9.66 -7.99 15.79
N ALA A 199 -9.94 -6.70 15.71
CA ALA A 199 -9.82 -5.89 14.50
C ALA A 199 -8.65 -4.92 14.63
N ILE A 200 -7.90 -4.73 13.55
CA ILE A 200 -6.96 -3.62 13.39
C ILE A 200 -7.73 -2.47 12.77
N VAL A 201 -7.78 -1.34 13.48
CA VAL A 201 -8.44 -0.13 13.01
C VAL A 201 -7.38 0.90 12.66
N THR A 202 -7.40 1.34 11.41
CA THR A 202 -6.52 2.37 10.87
C THR A 202 -7.32 3.63 10.63
N VAL A 203 -6.85 4.75 11.17
CA VAL A 203 -7.35 6.08 10.81
C VAL A 203 -6.25 6.86 10.14
N LEU A 204 -6.55 7.44 8.98
CA LEU A 204 -5.70 8.36 8.24
C LEU A 204 -6.38 9.73 8.22
N VAL A 205 -5.69 10.77 8.68
CA VAL A 205 -6.16 12.17 8.67
C VAL A 205 -5.25 12.97 7.75
N HIS A 206 -5.84 13.70 6.82
CA HIS A 206 -5.16 14.62 5.91
C HIS A 206 -5.63 16.04 6.22
N ASP A 207 -4.72 16.86 6.74
CA ASP A 207 -4.94 18.27 7.03
C ASP A 207 -4.82 19.11 5.74
N ALA A 208 -5.88 19.83 5.38
CA ALA A 208 -5.91 20.69 4.20
C ALA A 208 -5.12 21.99 4.40
N GLY A 209 -4.96 22.46 5.64
CA GLY A 209 -4.24 23.70 5.93
C GLY A 209 -2.72 23.55 5.76
N THR A 210 -2.18 22.40 6.21
CA THR A 210 -0.74 22.12 6.14
C THR A 210 -0.36 21.14 5.03
N GLY A 211 -1.32 20.41 4.45
CA GLY A 211 -1.09 19.30 3.53
C GLY A 211 -0.54 18.04 4.21
N LEU A 212 -0.36 18.04 5.54
CA LEU A 212 0.19 16.91 6.27
C LEU A 212 -0.82 15.78 6.37
N THR A 213 -0.32 14.54 6.24
CA THR A 213 -1.11 13.32 6.47
C THR A 213 -0.54 12.56 7.65
N LYS A 214 -1.41 12.14 8.58
CA LYS A 214 -1.03 11.33 9.75
C LYS A 214 -1.89 10.08 9.80
N GLN A 215 -1.28 8.97 10.21
CA GLN A 215 -1.93 7.67 10.36
C GLN A 215 -1.72 7.16 11.77
N HIS A 216 -2.71 6.44 12.29
CA HIS A 216 -2.60 5.67 13.53
C HIS A 216 -3.41 4.39 13.41
N ASP A 217 -2.77 3.30 13.85
CA ASP A 217 -3.31 1.96 13.82
C ASP A 217 -3.45 1.47 15.27
N GLN A 218 -4.61 0.90 15.61
CA GLN A 218 -4.83 0.32 16.93
C GLN A 218 -5.64 -0.98 16.80
N MET A 219 -5.25 -1.97 17.58
CA MET A 219 -6.02 -3.20 17.72
C MET A 219 -7.18 -2.97 18.71
N ILE A 220 -8.40 -3.26 18.26
CA ILE A 220 -9.63 -3.16 19.04
C ILE A 220 -10.25 -4.55 19.14
N THR A 221 -10.65 -4.92 20.35
CA THR A 221 -11.38 -6.15 20.60
C THR A 221 -12.83 -5.97 20.18
N LEU A 222 -13.33 -6.82 19.29
CA LEU A 222 -14.74 -6.89 18.90
C LEU A 222 -15.49 -7.80 19.90
N GLN A 223 -15.36 -7.51 21.19
CA GLN A 223 -16.06 -8.23 22.24
C GLN A 223 -17.33 -7.47 22.60
N ASN A 224 -18.42 -8.22 22.66
CA ASN A 224 -19.58 -7.77 23.38
C ASN A 224 -19.23 -7.81 24.87
N SER A 225 -18.91 -6.66 25.48
CA SER A 225 -18.74 -6.62 26.94
C SER A 225 -20.09 -7.00 27.53
N PRO A 226 -20.23 -8.12 28.27
CA PRO A 226 -21.51 -8.48 28.87
C PRO A 226 -21.90 -7.30 29.75
N ARG A 227 -22.96 -6.61 29.33
CA ARG A 227 -23.47 -5.46 30.08
C ARG A 227 -23.78 -6.03 31.44
N ILE A 228 -23.01 -5.65 32.46
CA ILE A 228 -23.32 -5.98 33.85
C ILE A 228 -24.70 -5.39 34.06
N MET A 229 -25.74 -6.21 33.94
CA MET A 229 -27.08 -5.82 34.30
C MET A 229 -26.94 -5.52 35.79
N ALA A 230 -26.90 -4.24 36.11
CA ALA A 230 -27.13 -3.80 37.46
C ALA A 230 -28.52 -4.34 37.79
N VAL A 231 -28.56 -5.48 38.46
CA VAL A 231 -29.75 -6.03 39.07
C VAL A 231 -30.21 -4.92 40.00
N GLY A 232 -31.21 -4.16 39.55
CA GLY A 232 -31.85 -3.15 40.39
C GLY A 232 -32.38 -3.88 41.63
N PRO A 233 -32.26 -3.29 42.83
CA PRO A 233 -32.89 -3.88 44.00
C PRO A 233 -34.39 -3.92 43.75
N ASP A 234 -34.95 -5.14 43.67
CA ASP A 234 -36.38 -5.35 43.71
C ASP A 234 -36.91 -4.69 44.99
N HIS A 235 -37.76 -3.66 44.83
CA HIS A 235 -38.52 -3.01 45.89
C HIS A 235 -40.01 -3.23 45.67
#